data_AF-A0A562SE55-F1
#
_entry.id   AF-A0A562SE55-F1
#
_cell.length_a   1.000
_cell.length_b   1.000
_cell.length_c   1.000
_cell.angle_alpha   90.00
_cell.angle_beta   90.00
_cell.angle_gamma   90.00
#
_symmetry.space_group_name_H-M   'P 1'
#
loop_
_entity.id
_entity.type
_entity.pdbx_description
1 polymer ?
#
loop_
_entity_poly.entity_id
_entity_poly.type
_entity_poly.pdbx_seq_one_letter_code
_entity_poly.pdbx_strand_id
1 'polypeptide(L)'
;MNNKVPHNKLYLTLPGKSRDDVYVEAIHGHEALNRNYQFAVDVMSADAVNLNDMIGKSATLEIEVGDEKVKLIGVVGHAETRDPTPKQEFCFRVVLEPELAMLRHSAQNQVYGTDKDVTVVDILTGELNDANKSSSNTSASRVARQIQHDMLPNAGDYPMLDFVMQYRETDANFINRLCERFGIFYSFDHSGNREKVVFGDRKEHFQKLSGQSISDKLPFRSKQQVRGVGEFGIWSFNARYETQSGTVDLREYNPATPKVSLSVTENASYESQGVVTRYGENYAKPAEGQFIAKRRVELLECQRVLFRGESNIPNLRPGVFFELSNHPIRDFEGLYIVTEVTHKCVETTPLGFSSSDLTPEPYSNEFVCVPFDKGFRPALATPKPIVTGYMIGFIDGETDGKRAELDSAGHYRIRVMCEESGLSKGRASHYVRKMEPYGGGDGYGSHSTLLVGTEVLLAFEEGDPDRPLIVGAVSNGEHTNPVTATNRNVAHRTRTASGIVMQISDGAA
;
A
#
# COMPACT_ATOMS: atom_id res chain seq x y z
N MET A 1 -34.15 9.27 -39.80
CA MET A 1 -34.16 9.17 -38.33
C MET A 1 -32.93 9.90 -37.85
N ASN A 2 -33.10 11.03 -37.16
CA ASN A 2 -31.98 11.77 -36.57
C ASN A 2 -31.41 10.94 -35.42
N ASN A 3 -30.30 10.24 -35.65
CA ASN A 3 -29.48 9.66 -34.59
C ASN A 3 -28.96 10.82 -33.73
N LYS A 4 -29.71 11.19 -32.69
CA LYS A 4 -29.18 12.01 -31.60
C LYS A 4 -28.16 11.13 -30.89
N VAL A 5 -26.88 11.37 -31.17
CA VAL A 5 -25.79 10.83 -30.36
C VAL A 5 -26.08 11.22 -28.91
N PRO A 6 -26.07 10.27 -27.95
CA PRO A 6 -26.26 10.62 -26.55
C PRO A 6 -25.24 11.69 -26.16
N HIS A 7 -25.73 12.84 -25.69
CA HIS A 7 -24.89 13.92 -25.20
C HIS A 7 -24.35 13.50 -23.84
N ASN A 8 -23.03 13.44 -23.71
CA ASN A 8 -22.39 13.40 -22.41
C ASN A 8 -22.35 14.84 -21.87
N LYS A 9 -22.32 14.98 -20.54
CA LYS A 9 -22.04 16.27 -19.90
C LYS A 9 -21.01 16.09 -18.80
N LEU A 10 -19.99 16.94 -18.81
CA LEU A 10 -18.92 16.95 -17.83
C LEU A 10 -19.01 18.20 -16.96
N TYR A 11 -19.03 18.03 -15.64
CA TYR A 11 -18.99 19.14 -14.69
C TYR A 11 -17.85 18.96 -13.70
N LEU A 12 -17.14 20.05 -13.44
CA LEU A 12 -16.08 20.07 -12.44
C LEU A 12 -16.37 21.17 -11.41
N THR A 13 -16.39 20.77 -10.14
CA THR A 13 -16.44 21.70 -9.02
C THR A 13 -15.04 21.80 -8.41
N LEU A 14 -14.46 23.00 -8.45
CA LEU A 14 -13.14 23.31 -7.90
C LEU A 14 -13.25 24.18 -6.63
N PRO A 15 -12.25 24.15 -5.74
CA PRO A 15 -12.21 25.00 -4.55
C PRO A 15 -12.41 26.48 -4.91
N GLY A 16 -13.46 27.11 -4.36
CA GLY A 16 -13.74 28.53 -4.55
C GLY A 16 -14.21 28.93 -5.95
N LYS A 17 -14.63 27.97 -6.79
CA LYS A 17 -15.19 28.21 -8.13
C LYS A 17 -16.55 27.53 -8.27
N SER A 18 -17.50 28.22 -8.90
CA SER A 18 -18.77 27.62 -9.32
C SER A 18 -18.54 26.70 -10.52
N ARG A 19 -19.42 25.71 -10.71
CA ARG A 19 -19.45 24.86 -11.91
C ARG A 19 -19.65 25.65 -13.20
N ASP A 20 -20.21 26.86 -13.10
CA ASP A 20 -20.50 27.72 -14.26
C ASP A 20 -19.29 28.59 -14.63
N ASP A 21 -18.25 28.62 -13.79
CA ASP A 21 -17.02 29.40 -13.99
C ASP A 21 -15.94 28.61 -14.76
N VAL A 22 -16.10 27.28 -14.84
CA VAL A 22 -15.13 26.36 -15.44
C VAL A 22 -15.84 25.33 -16.30
N TYR A 23 -15.30 25.06 -17.48
CA TYR A 23 -15.87 24.14 -18.44
C TYR A 23 -14.90 23.01 -18.73
N VAL A 24 -15.35 21.78 -18.54
CA VAL A 24 -14.54 20.59 -18.80
C VAL A 24 -14.58 20.29 -20.29
N GLU A 25 -13.39 20.20 -20.88
CA GLU A 25 -13.21 19.90 -22.30
C GLU A 25 -12.93 18.41 -22.52
N ALA A 26 -12.07 17.82 -21.69
CA ALA A 26 -11.69 16.43 -21.83
C ALA A 26 -11.39 15.79 -20.47
N ILE A 27 -11.64 14.49 -20.39
CA ILE A 27 -11.23 13.66 -19.26
C ILE A 27 -10.45 12.44 -19.74
N HIS A 28 -9.40 12.13 -18.99
CA HIS A 28 -8.70 10.87 -19.06
C HIS A 28 -8.50 10.34 -17.64
N GLY A 29 -9.24 9.30 -17.30
CA GLY A 29 -9.24 8.71 -15.96
C GLY A 29 -8.65 7.32 -15.96
N HIS A 30 -7.92 6.96 -14.92
CA HIS A 30 -7.49 5.60 -14.62
C HIS A 30 -7.83 5.25 -13.19
N GLU A 31 -8.45 4.08 -12.99
CA GLU A 31 -8.75 3.53 -11.67
C GLU A 31 -8.40 2.05 -11.64
N ALA A 32 -7.88 1.54 -10.53
CA ALA A 32 -7.69 0.10 -10.33
C ALA A 32 -7.81 -0.31 -8.86
N LEU A 33 -8.14 -1.58 -8.60
CA LEU A 33 -8.05 -2.16 -7.26
C LEU A 33 -6.62 -2.05 -6.74
N ASN A 34 -6.49 -1.67 -5.46
CA ASN A 34 -5.21 -1.50 -4.77
C ASN A 34 -4.27 -0.48 -5.44
N ARG A 35 -4.84 0.53 -6.12
CA ARG A 35 -4.13 1.68 -6.67
C ARG A 35 -4.97 2.95 -6.51
N ASN A 36 -4.31 4.09 -6.37
CA ASN A 36 -4.99 5.38 -6.34
C ASN A 36 -5.52 5.71 -7.74
N TYR A 37 -6.78 6.13 -7.84
CA TYR A 37 -7.30 6.65 -9.11
C TYR A 37 -6.63 7.98 -9.47
N GLN A 38 -6.57 8.26 -10.77
CA GLN A 38 -6.10 9.53 -11.31
C GLN A 38 -7.00 9.97 -12.46
N PHE A 39 -7.61 11.15 -12.36
CA PHE A 39 -8.38 11.75 -13.45
C PHE A 39 -7.74 13.05 -13.88
N ALA A 40 -7.10 13.03 -15.05
CA ALA A 40 -6.68 14.24 -15.74
C ALA A 40 -7.90 14.89 -16.39
N VAL A 41 -8.17 16.13 -16.01
CA VAL A 41 -9.32 16.92 -16.49
C VAL A 41 -8.77 18.18 -17.16
N ASP A 42 -9.02 18.32 -18.45
CA ASP A 42 -8.73 19.54 -19.21
C ASP A 42 -9.89 20.52 -19.07
N VAL A 43 -9.57 21.75 -18.71
CA VAL A 43 -10.53 22.75 -18.27
C VAL A 43 -10.26 24.09 -18.94
N MET A 44 -11.34 24.76 -19.30
CA MET A 44 -11.36 26.14 -19.80
C MET A 44 -12.12 27.04 -18.82
N SER A 45 -11.65 28.27 -18.64
CA SER A 45 -12.36 29.32 -17.89
C SER A 45 -12.25 30.64 -18.63
N ALA A 46 -13.28 31.49 -18.51
CA ALA A 46 -13.23 32.84 -19.03
C ALA A 46 -12.25 33.73 -18.25
N ASP A 47 -12.08 33.46 -16.96
CA ASP A 47 -11.24 34.23 -16.06
C ASP A 47 -9.99 33.45 -15.64
N ALA A 48 -8.94 34.18 -15.25
CA ALA A 48 -7.75 33.57 -14.67
C ALA A 48 -8.09 32.83 -13.36
N VAL A 49 -7.47 31.66 -13.19
CA VAL A 49 -7.66 30.79 -12.03
C VAL A 49 -6.33 30.63 -11.28
N ASN A 50 -6.32 30.88 -9.98
CA ASN A 50 -5.16 30.61 -9.14
C ASN A 50 -5.06 29.12 -8.81
N LEU A 51 -4.32 28.37 -9.62
CA LEU A 51 -4.15 26.92 -9.47
C LEU A 51 -3.46 26.54 -8.16
N ASN A 52 -2.57 27.39 -7.63
CA ASN A 52 -1.87 27.11 -6.37
C ASN A 52 -2.85 27.03 -5.19
N ASP A 53 -3.93 27.81 -5.22
CA ASP A 53 -4.95 27.78 -4.18
C ASP A 53 -5.81 26.51 -4.23
N MET A 54 -5.67 25.67 -5.26
CA MET A 54 -6.45 24.44 -5.44
C MET A 54 -5.70 23.20 -4.97
N ILE A 55 -4.36 23.21 -4.97
CA ILE A 55 -3.53 22.05 -4.67
C ILE A 55 -3.85 21.47 -3.28
N GLY A 56 -4.06 20.16 -3.24
CA GLY A 56 -4.41 19.42 -2.03
C GLY A 56 -5.81 19.67 -1.47
N LYS A 57 -6.65 20.47 -2.18
CA LYS A 57 -8.04 20.71 -1.77
C LYS A 57 -9.01 19.85 -2.57
N SER A 58 -10.17 19.61 -1.97
CA SER A 58 -11.19 18.74 -2.54
C SER A 58 -11.80 19.33 -3.82
N ALA A 59 -12.02 18.46 -4.80
CA ALA A 59 -12.71 18.76 -6.04
C ALA A 59 -13.62 17.58 -6.42
N THR A 60 -14.63 17.86 -7.24
CA THR A 60 -15.60 16.85 -7.69
C THR A 60 -15.78 16.93 -9.20
N LEU A 61 -15.61 15.80 -9.87
CA LEU A 61 -15.93 15.61 -11.28
C LEU A 61 -17.24 14.81 -11.39
N GLU A 62 -18.19 15.31 -12.16
CA GLU A 62 -19.44 14.62 -12.50
C GLU A 62 -19.44 14.31 -14.00
N ILE A 63 -19.75 13.05 -14.32
CA ILE A 63 -19.84 12.53 -15.68
C ILE A 63 -21.29 12.07 -15.90
N GLU A 64 -22.01 12.77 -16.77
CA GLU A 64 -23.34 12.37 -17.22
C GLU A 64 -23.23 11.70 -18.60
N VAL A 65 -23.79 10.50 -18.74
CA VAL A 65 -23.88 9.79 -20.02
C VAL A 65 -25.31 9.27 -20.16
N GLY A 66 -26.06 9.78 -21.13
CA GLY A 66 -27.49 9.44 -21.24
C GLY A 66 -28.24 9.92 -20.00
N ASP A 67 -28.83 8.99 -19.24
CA ASP A 67 -29.50 9.25 -17.96
C ASP A 67 -28.68 8.83 -16.73
N GLU A 68 -27.50 8.24 -16.94
CA GLU A 68 -26.58 7.90 -15.86
C GLU A 68 -25.77 9.11 -15.42
N LYS A 69 -25.52 9.19 -14.11
CA LYS A 69 -24.71 10.23 -13.49
C LYS A 69 -23.72 9.59 -12.53
N VAL A 70 -22.43 9.80 -12.78
CA VAL A 70 -21.36 9.27 -11.95
C VAL A 70 -20.55 10.40 -11.37
N LYS A 71 -20.28 10.31 -10.06
CA LYS A 71 -19.51 11.28 -9.30
C LYS A 71 -18.14 10.70 -8.94
N LEU A 72 -17.11 11.50 -9.15
CA LEU A 72 -15.77 11.28 -8.67
C LEU A 72 -15.43 12.44 -7.71
N ILE A 73 -15.04 12.10 -6.50
CA ILE A 73 -14.64 13.05 -5.45
C ILE A 73 -13.21 12.73 -5.09
N GLY A 74 -12.35 13.74 -5.05
CA GLY A 74 -10.97 13.59 -4.62
C GLY A 74 -10.36 14.93 -4.27
N VAL A 75 -9.04 15.01 -4.37
CA VAL A 75 -8.26 16.25 -4.22
C VAL A 75 -7.48 16.58 -5.48
N VAL A 76 -7.19 17.86 -5.70
CA VAL A 76 -6.31 18.30 -6.78
C VAL A 76 -4.87 17.97 -6.40
N GLY A 77 -4.36 16.83 -6.88
CA GLY A 77 -2.99 16.38 -6.63
C GLY A 77 -1.94 17.06 -7.51
N HIS A 78 -2.35 17.51 -8.69
CA HIS A 78 -1.51 18.22 -9.66
C HIS A 78 -2.35 19.22 -10.48
N ALA A 79 -1.73 20.32 -10.91
CA ALA A 79 -2.32 21.26 -11.83
C ALA A 79 -1.25 21.88 -12.74
N GLU A 80 -1.57 22.12 -14.01
CA GLU A 80 -0.69 22.76 -14.99
C GLU A 80 -1.48 23.73 -15.88
N THR A 81 -0.86 24.85 -16.25
CA THR A 81 -1.42 25.78 -17.23
C THR A 81 -1.21 25.28 -18.66
N ARG A 82 -2.12 25.63 -19.56
CA ARG A 82 -2.02 25.42 -21.00
C ARG A 82 -1.98 26.75 -21.73
N ASP A 83 -1.65 26.71 -23.02
CA ASP A 83 -1.72 27.91 -23.85
C ASP A 83 -3.16 28.44 -23.89
N PRO A 84 -3.36 29.76 -23.77
CA PRO A 84 -4.68 30.35 -23.87
C PRO A 84 -5.21 30.25 -25.31
N THR A 85 -6.53 30.32 -25.44
CA THR A 85 -7.17 30.35 -26.76
C THR A 85 -6.91 31.68 -27.50
N PRO A 86 -7.26 31.78 -28.79
CA PRO A 86 -7.25 33.05 -29.52
C PRO A 86 -8.14 34.15 -28.90
N LYS A 87 -9.13 33.78 -28.08
CA LYS A 87 -10.00 34.70 -27.35
C LYS A 87 -9.51 34.99 -25.92
N GLN A 88 -8.30 34.53 -25.58
CA GLN A 88 -7.65 34.71 -24.28
C GLN A 88 -8.36 34.01 -23.11
N GLU A 89 -9.07 32.90 -23.38
CA GLU A 89 -9.61 32.07 -22.31
C GLU A 89 -8.46 31.34 -21.57
N PHE A 90 -8.63 31.14 -20.26
CA PHE A 90 -7.66 30.48 -19.41
C PHE A 90 -7.81 28.95 -19.50
N CYS A 91 -6.81 28.27 -20.04
CA CYS A 91 -6.79 26.83 -20.21
C CYS A 91 -5.82 26.18 -19.22
N PHE A 92 -6.24 25.08 -18.60
CA PHE A 92 -5.42 24.37 -17.62
C PHE A 92 -5.86 22.90 -17.50
N ARG A 93 -4.99 22.08 -16.92
CA ARG A 93 -5.30 20.70 -16.53
C ARG A 93 -5.18 20.56 -15.03
N VAL A 94 -6.11 19.84 -14.43
CA VAL A 94 -6.00 19.34 -13.05
C VAL A 94 -5.98 17.81 -13.05
N VAL A 95 -5.30 17.22 -12.09
CA VAL A 95 -5.35 15.77 -11.83
C VAL A 95 -6.01 15.55 -10.48
N LEU A 96 -7.17 14.88 -10.51
CA LEU A 96 -7.88 14.47 -9.31
C LEU A 96 -7.38 13.10 -8.84
N GLU A 97 -7.08 13.00 -7.56
CA GLU A 97 -6.59 11.78 -6.89
C GLU A 97 -7.31 11.61 -5.54
N PRO A 98 -7.35 10.41 -4.95
CA PRO A 98 -7.91 10.25 -3.61
C PRO A 98 -7.08 10.97 -2.55
N GLU A 99 -7.72 11.39 -1.46
CA GLU A 99 -7.04 11.90 -0.26
C GLU A 99 -5.99 10.90 0.25
N LEU A 100 -6.23 9.59 0.10
CA LEU A 100 -5.27 8.52 0.40
C LEU A 100 -3.93 8.71 -0.33
N ALA A 101 -3.93 9.27 -1.55
CA ALA A 101 -2.72 9.52 -2.31
C ALA A 101 -1.78 10.53 -1.64
N MET A 102 -2.30 11.38 -0.74
CA MET A 102 -1.49 12.35 0.00
C MET A 102 -0.53 11.70 1.00
N LEU A 103 -0.70 10.40 1.30
CA LEU A 103 0.23 9.62 2.13
C LEU A 103 1.62 9.44 1.48
N ARG A 104 1.78 9.71 0.18
CA ARG A 104 3.10 9.73 -0.49
C ARG A 104 4.00 10.88 -0.01
N HIS A 105 3.42 11.91 0.60
CA HIS A 105 4.14 13.11 1.07
C HIS A 105 4.60 13.00 2.53
N SER A 106 4.46 11.83 3.14
CA SER A 106 4.92 11.55 4.50
C SER A 106 5.69 10.23 4.52
N ALA A 107 6.82 10.24 5.20
CA ALA A 107 7.65 9.08 5.45
C ALA A 107 8.17 9.21 6.88
N GLN A 108 8.18 8.09 7.59
CA GLN A 108 8.58 8.01 8.98
C GLN A 108 9.23 6.66 9.24
N ASN A 109 10.02 6.59 10.30
CA ASN A 109 10.59 5.34 10.77
C ASN A 109 9.92 4.97 12.09
N GLN A 110 9.02 4.01 12.07
CA GLN A 110 8.23 3.63 13.25
C GLN A 110 8.17 2.11 13.40
N VAL A 111 7.96 1.68 14.64
CA VAL A 111 7.74 0.27 14.99
C VAL A 111 6.30 0.04 15.44
N TYR A 112 5.78 -1.14 15.11
CA TYR A 112 4.44 -1.60 15.48
C TYR A 112 4.52 -3.01 16.09
N GLY A 113 3.57 -3.33 16.97
CA GLY A 113 3.45 -4.66 17.58
C GLY A 113 4.32 -4.90 18.81
N THR A 114 5.09 -3.91 19.25
CA THR A 114 6.07 -4.04 20.32
C THR A 114 5.52 -3.67 21.70
N ASP A 115 4.50 -2.82 21.76
CA ASP A 115 3.86 -2.34 22.99
C ASP A 115 2.51 -3.02 23.26
N LYS A 116 1.92 -3.65 22.25
CA LYS A 116 0.66 -4.41 22.31
C LYS A 116 0.57 -5.37 21.12
N ASP A 117 -0.24 -6.41 21.26
CA ASP A 117 -0.58 -7.32 20.16
C ASP A 117 -1.35 -6.55 19.08
N VAL A 118 -0.90 -6.67 17.83
CA VAL A 118 -1.55 -6.06 16.67
C VAL A 118 -1.56 -7.03 15.49
N THR A 119 -2.58 -6.88 14.65
CA THR A 119 -2.65 -7.51 13.33
C THR A 119 -2.36 -6.47 12.24
N VAL A 120 -2.25 -6.92 10.99
CA VAL A 120 -2.14 -5.99 9.85
C VAL A 120 -3.33 -5.02 9.78
N VAL A 121 -4.55 -5.46 10.12
CA VAL A 121 -5.75 -4.63 10.10
C VAL A 121 -5.65 -3.50 11.12
N ASP A 122 -5.12 -3.80 12.31
CA ASP A 122 -4.90 -2.80 13.36
C ASP A 122 -3.86 -1.76 12.96
N ILE A 123 -2.75 -2.20 12.33
CA ILE A 123 -1.70 -1.30 11.82
C ILE A 123 -2.28 -0.37 10.74
N LEU A 124 -2.95 -0.93 9.72
CA LEU A 124 -3.55 -0.13 8.64
C LEU A 124 -4.55 0.89 9.19
N THR A 125 -5.41 0.47 10.13
CA THR A 125 -6.39 1.35 10.77
C THR A 125 -5.70 2.46 11.58
N GLY A 126 -4.64 2.12 12.31
CA GLY A 126 -3.81 3.06 13.05
C GLY A 126 -3.22 4.14 12.15
N GLU A 127 -2.59 3.74 11.04
CA GLU A 127 -1.95 4.66 10.09
C GLU A 127 -2.93 5.63 9.44
N LEU A 128 -4.11 5.14 9.03
CA LEU A 128 -5.14 5.99 8.43
C LEU A 128 -5.70 7.00 9.44
N ASN A 129 -5.91 6.58 10.69
CA ASN A 129 -6.38 7.47 11.75
C ASN A 129 -5.33 8.50 12.14
N ASP A 130 -4.06 8.08 12.21
CA ASP A 130 -2.95 8.96 12.51
C ASP A 130 -2.77 10.00 11.41
N ALA A 131 -2.86 9.61 10.14
CA ALA A 131 -2.76 10.52 9.00
C ALA A 131 -3.78 11.68 9.02
N ASN A 132 -4.93 11.49 9.67
CA ASN A 132 -5.95 12.53 9.85
C ASN A 132 -5.66 13.50 11.01
N LYS A 133 -4.64 13.24 11.84
CA LYS A 133 -4.19 14.16 12.89
C LYS A 133 -3.33 15.28 12.30
N SER A 134 -3.54 16.51 12.76
CA SER A 134 -2.73 17.69 12.42
C SER A 134 -1.31 17.66 13.01
N SER A 135 -1.10 16.83 14.04
CA SER A 135 0.18 16.60 14.70
C SER A 135 0.32 15.14 15.12
N SER A 136 1.53 14.59 15.03
CA SER A 136 1.92 13.28 15.58
C SER A 136 3.27 13.38 16.26
N ASN A 137 3.70 12.29 16.93
CA ASN A 137 5.04 12.18 17.49
C ASN A 137 6.15 12.38 16.43
N THR A 138 5.82 12.15 15.15
CA THR A 138 6.71 12.21 14.00
C THR A 138 6.54 13.45 13.13
N SER A 139 5.57 14.33 13.43
CA SER A 139 5.32 15.53 12.63
C SER A 139 4.64 16.62 13.45
N ALA A 140 5.40 17.70 13.71
CA ALA A 140 4.94 18.84 14.49
C ALA A 140 3.94 19.75 13.73
N SER A 141 3.90 19.68 12.39
CA SER A 141 3.01 20.51 11.57
C SER A 141 2.74 19.84 10.22
N ARG A 142 1.61 19.14 10.10
CA ARG A 142 1.08 18.69 8.79
C ARG A 142 -0.35 19.19 8.60
N VAL A 143 -0.74 19.37 7.34
CA VAL A 143 -2.15 19.55 7.01
C VAL A 143 -2.87 18.25 7.37
N ALA A 144 -3.83 18.33 8.29
CA ALA A 144 -4.66 17.20 8.65
C ALA A 144 -5.40 16.71 7.41
N ARG A 145 -5.23 15.43 7.09
CA ARG A 145 -5.96 14.78 6.00
C ARG A 145 -7.39 14.48 6.44
N GLN A 146 -8.25 14.16 5.49
CA GLN A 146 -9.65 13.80 5.76
C GLN A 146 -10.01 12.45 5.13
N ILE A 147 -9.16 11.45 5.35
CA ILE A 147 -9.32 10.11 4.81
C ILE A 147 -10.48 9.42 5.53
N GLN A 148 -11.54 9.11 4.80
CA GLN A 148 -12.60 8.20 5.26
C GLN A 148 -12.25 6.78 4.85
N HIS A 149 -12.45 5.81 5.74
CA HIS A 149 -12.14 4.41 5.46
C HIS A 149 -13.20 3.46 6.02
N ASP A 150 -13.40 2.34 5.31
CA ASP A 150 -14.10 1.16 5.80
C ASP A 150 -13.12 -0.03 5.77
N MET A 151 -12.99 -0.71 6.91
CA MET A 151 -12.22 -1.95 7.05
C MET A 151 -13.16 -3.14 7.13
N LEU A 152 -13.38 -3.81 5.98
CA LEU A 152 -14.16 -5.05 5.92
C LEU A 152 -13.42 -6.30 6.47
N PRO A 153 -12.08 -6.44 6.33
CA PRO A 153 -11.38 -7.59 6.87
C PRO A 153 -11.48 -7.65 8.39
N ASN A 154 -11.67 -8.86 8.93
CA ASN A 154 -11.68 -9.07 10.38
C ASN A 154 -10.25 -9.27 10.90
N ALA A 155 -9.83 -8.45 11.87
CA ALA A 155 -8.50 -8.54 12.48
C ALA A 155 -8.17 -9.96 12.97
N GLY A 156 -9.13 -10.67 13.58
CA GLY A 156 -8.92 -12.02 14.13
C GLY A 156 -8.57 -13.11 13.10
N ASP A 157 -8.74 -12.83 11.81
CA ASP A 157 -8.38 -13.76 10.72
C ASP A 157 -6.91 -13.64 10.28
N TYR A 158 -6.16 -12.67 10.83
CA TYR A 158 -4.78 -12.40 10.47
C TYR A 158 -3.80 -12.81 11.57
N PRO A 159 -2.56 -13.18 11.22
CA PRO A 159 -1.50 -13.40 12.19
C PRO A 159 -1.23 -12.16 13.06
N MET A 160 -0.89 -12.40 14.32
CA MET A 160 -0.31 -11.38 15.18
C MET A 160 1.09 -11.03 14.71
N LEU A 161 1.46 -9.75 14.83
CA LEU A 161 2.71 -9.20 14.36
C LEU A 161 3.47 -8.62 15.56
N ASP A 162 4.58 -9.27 15.93
CA ASP A 162 5.33 -8.94 17.16
C ASP A 162 6.30 -7.76 16.97
N PHE A 163 6.74 -7.51 15.73
CA PHE A 163 7.61 -6.40 15.38
C PHE A 163 7.52 -6.12 13.89
N VAL A 164 6.99 -4.96 13.53
CA VAL A 164 6.96 -4.46 12.15
C VAL A 164 7.58 -3.08 12.14
N MET A 165 8.58 -2.86 11.29
CA MET A 165 9.21 -1.56 11.13
C MET A 165 8.79 -0.94 9.79
N GLN A 166 8.17 0.24 9.83
CA GLN A 166 8.15 1.15 8.69
C GLN A 166 9.54 1.77 8.62
N TYR A 167 10.27 1.53 7.52
CA TYR A 167 11.68 1.96 7.41
C TYR A 167 11.95 2.57 6.05
N ARG A 168 12.35 3.85 6.03
CA ARG A 168 12.72 4.60 4.81
C ARG A 168 11.71 4.44 3.66
N GLU A 169 10.43 4.42 4.01
CA GLU A 169 9.33 4.30 3.07
C GLU A 169 8.22 5.30 3.42
N THR A 170 7.51 5.76 2.40
CA THR A 170 6.33 6.62 2.61
C THR A 170 5.20 5.83 3.26
N ASP A 171 4.30 6.51 3.96
CA ASP A 171 3.10 5.90 4.57
C ASP A 171 2.26 5.16 3.51
N ALA A 172 2.19 5.69 2.28
CA ALA A 172 1.53 5.03 1.15
C ALA A 172 2.17 3.67 0.79
N ASN A 173 3.51 3.61 0.69
CA ASN A 173 4.22 2.36 0.44
C ASN A 173 4.07 1.36 1.60
N PHE A 174 4.10 1.85 2.83
CA PHE A 174 3.92 1.01 4.01
C PHE A 174 2.55 0.32 4.01
N ILE A 175 1.47 1.08 3.76
CA ILE A 175 0.11 0.54 3.60
C ILE A 175 0.06 -0.46 2.44
N ASN A 176 0.57 -0.09 1.26
CA ASN A 176 0.50 -0.94 0.08
C ASN A 176 1.25 -2.26 0.26
N ARG A 177 2.49 -2.25 0.77
CA ARG A 177 3.24 -3.51 0.98
C ARG A 177 2.58 -4.43 2.00
N LEU A 178 1.90 -3.87 3.00
CA LEU A 178 1.15 -4.64 3.99
C LEU A 178 -0.12 -5.25 3.36
N CYS A 179 -0.89 -4.44 2.62
CA CYS A 179 -2.03 -4.91 1.84
C CYS A 179 -1.64 -6.06 0.90
N GLU A 180 -0.57 -5.85 0.13
CA GLU A 180 -0.01 -6.84 -0.79
C GLU A 180 0.45 -8.12 -0.09
N ARG A 181 1.22 -8.00 1.01
CA ARG A 181 1.73 -9.15 1.75
C ARG A 181 0.60 -10.02 2.27
N PHE A 182 -0.45 -9.43 2.84
CA PHE A 182 -1.54 -10.14 3.50
C PHE A 182 -2.78 -10.38 2.62
N GLY A 183 -2.73 -9.97 1.35
CA GLY A 183 -3.80 -10.21 0.37
C GLY A 183 -5.03 -9.32 0.56
N ILE A 184 -4.87 -8.18 1.22
CA ILE A 184 -5.91 -7.14 1.35
C ILE A 184 -5.80 -6.24 0.13
N PHE A 185 -6.92 -5.91 -0.48
CA PHE A 185 -7.02 -4.92 -1.55
C PHE A 185 -7.97 -3.81 -1.13
N TYR A 186 -7.99 -2.72 -1.89
CA TYR A 186 -8.94 -1.64 -1.66
C TYR A 186 -9.50 -1.05 -2.96
N SER A 187 -10.64 -0.40 -2.84
CA SER A 187 -11.31 0.41 -3.87
C SER A 187 -11.80 1.73 -3.25
N PHE A 188 -12.42 2.60 -4.06
CA PHE A 188 -12.92 3.89 -3.59
C PHE A 188 -14.42 4.02 -3.83
N ASP A 189 -15.15 4.36 -2.76
CA ASP A 189 -16.57 4.69 -2.77
C ASP A 189 -16.75 6.22 -2.83
N HIS A 190 -17.59 6.69 -3.75
CA HIS A 190 -17.87 8.10 -4.00
C HIS A 190 -19.34 8.48 -3.78
N SER A 191 -20.13 7.59 -3.17
CA SER A 191 -21.57 7.80 -2.91
C SER A 191 -21.85 8.95 -1.93
N GLY A 192 -20.86 9.34 -1.12
CA GLY A 192 -20.98 10.38 -0.10
C GLY A 192 -20.63 11.80 -0.57
N ASN A 193 -20.34 12.65 0.41
CA ASN A 193 -19.81 14.00 0.19
C ASN A 193 -18.28 14.04 0.14
N ARG A 194 -17.64 12.95 0.50
CA ARG A 194 -16.21 12.67 0.37
C ARG A 194 -16.04 11.26 -0.15
N GLU A 195 -14.93 11.01 -0.80
CA GLU A 195 -14.52 9.66 -1.12
C GLU A 195 -14.09 8.90 0.14
N LYS A 196 -14.29 7.59 0.08
CA LYS A 196 -13.96 6.67 1.15
C LYS A 196 -13.18 5.50 0.57
N VAL A 197 -12.02 5.21 1.14
CA VAL A 197 -11.27 3.99 0.79
C VAL A 197 -11.91 2.79 1.49
N VAL A 198 -12.25 1.76 0.73
CA VAL A 198 -12.85 0.53 1.27
C VAL A 198 -11.81 -0.57 1.15
N PHE A 199 -11.35 -1.12 2.27
CA PHE A 199 -10.45 -2.27 2.29
C PHE A 199 -11.25 -3.57 2.33
N GLY A 200 -10.75 -4.62 1.69
CA GLY A 200 -11.38 -5.94 1.63
C GLY A 200 -10.40 -7.06 1.29
N ASP A 201 -10.77 -8.29 1.62
CA ASP A 201 -9.98 -9.50 1.33
C ASP A 201 -10.84 -10.62 0.71
N ARG A 202 -12.15 -10.38 0.54
CA ARG A 202 -13.16 -11.39 0.16
C ARG A 202 -14.25 -10.81 -0.74
N LYS A 203 -15.20 -11.66 -1.10
CA LYS A 203 -16.25 -11.37 -2.10
C LYS A 203 -17.26 -10.33 -1.62
N GLU A 204 -17.41 -10.17 -0.32
CA GLU A 204 -18.31 -9.19 0.31
C GLU A 204 -17.89 -7.74 0.03
N HIS A 205 -16.63 -7.52 -0.36
CA HIS A 205 -16.16 -6.21 -0.83
C HIS A 205 -16.82 -5.80 -2.14
N PHE A 206 -17.12 -6.76 -3.04
CA PHE A 206 -17.55 -6.43 -4.39
C PHE A 206 -19.03 -6.07 -4.43
N GLN A 207 -19.32 -4.89 -4.96
CA GLN A 207 -20.68 -4.40 -5.08
C GLN A 207 -21.27 -4.75 -6.44
N LYS A 208 -22.56 -5.04 -6.44
CA LYS A 208 -23.29 -5.30 -7.67
C LYS A 208 -23.37 -4.00 -8.49
N LEU A 209 -22.96 -4.06 -9.76
CA LEU A 209 -23.10 -2.91 -10.67
C LEU A 209 -24.57 -2.46 -10.71
N SER A 210 -24.78 -1.16 -10.55
CA SER A 210 -26.10 -0.54 -10.61
C SER A 210 -26.00 0.90 -11.12
N GLY A 211 -27.10 1.34 -11.72
CA GLY A 211 -27.29 2.69 -12.26
C GLY A 211 -28.78 3.01 -12.35
N GLN A 212 -29.11 4.13 -12.96
CA GLN A 212 -30.49 4.55 -13.19
C GLN A 212 -31.20 3.67 -14.23
N SER A 213 -30.55 3.46 -15.38
CA SER A 213 -30.98 2.58 -16.47
C SER A 213 -30.05 1.38 -16.67
N ILE A 214 -28.91 1.35 -15.97
CA ILE A 214 -27.94 0.26 -16.02
C ILE A 214 -28.19 -0.75 -14.89
N SER A 215 -28.26 -2.03 -15.28
CA SER A 215 -28.28 -3.16 -14.33
C SER A 215 -26.93 -3.87 -14.32
N ASP A 216 -26.78 -4.87 -13.44
CA ASP A 216 -25.63 -5.76 -13.43
C ASP A 216 -25.53 -6.64 -14.67
N LYS A 217 -26.63 -6.84 -15.41
CA LYS A 217 -26.62 -7.62 -16.64
C LYS A 217 -26.23 -6.74 -17.80
N LEU A 218 -25.00 -6.92 -18.26
CA LEU A 218 -24.43 -6.14 -19.36
C LEU A 218 -24.48 -6.94 -20.66
N PRO A 219 -25.22 -6.48 -21.68
CA PRO A 219 -25.25 -7.15 -22.96
C PRO A 219 -23.99 -6.82 -23.78
N PHE A 220 -23.44 -7.84 -24.43
CA PHE A 220 -22.50 -7.65 -25.53
C PHE A 220 -23.27 -7.19 -26.77
N ARG A 221 -22.84 -6.07 -27.37
CA ARG A 221 -23.49 -5.43 -28.52
C ARG A 221 -22.44 -4.97 -29.53
N SER A 222 -22.82 -4.79 -30.79
CA SER A 222 -21.91 -4.17 -31.76
C SER A 222 -21.65 -2.71 -31.41
N LYS A 223 -20.43 -2.22 -31.71
CA LYS A 223 -20.05 -0.81 -31.47
C LYS A 223 -21.00 0.19 -32.13
N GLN A 224 -21.59 -0.16 -33.27
CA GLN A 224 -22.57 0.67 -33.97
C GLN A 224 -23.90 0.80 -33.22
N GLN A 225 -24.40 -0.29 -32.61
CA GLN A 225 -25.62 -0.25 -31.79
C GLN A 225 -25.44 0.65 -30.57
N VAL A 226 -24.29 0.54 -29.91
CA VAL A 226 -23.97 1.32 -28.71
C VAL A 226 -23.81 2.81 -29.05
N ARG A 227 -23.01 3.16 -30.07
CA ARG A 227 -22.75 4.56 -30.45
C ARG A 227 -23.92 5.23 -31.18
N GLY A 228 -24.81 4.46 -31.82
CA GLY A 228 -25.88 4.97 -32.69
C GLY A 228 -27.27 5.06 -32.06
N VAL A 229 -27.57 4.26 -31.02
CA VAL A 229 -28.95 4.07 -30.52
C VAL A 229 -29.13 4.56 -29.07
N GLY A 230 -28.06 5.03 -28.41
CA GLY A 230 -28.11 5.52 -27.02
C GLY A 230 -28.27 4.41 -25.98
N GLU A 231 -28.00 3.16 -26.35
CA GLU A 231 -28.04 2.02 -25.45
C GLU A 231 -26.68 1.76 -24.80
N PHE A 232 -26.68 1.24 -23.58
CA PHE A 232 -25.47 0.80 -22.90
C PHE A 232 -25.10 -0.64 -23.28
N GLY A 233 -23.80 -0.90 -23.42
CA GLY A 233 -23.31 -2.25 -23.68
C GLY A 233 -21.80 -2.35 -23.80
N ILE A 234 -21.32 -3.59 -23.76
CA ILE A 234 -19.92 -3.96 -23.99
C ILE A 234 -19.78 -4.33 -25.47
N TRP A 235 -18.80 -3.78 -26.18
CA TRP A 235 -18.59 -4.10 -27.61
C TRP A 235 -17.26 -4.79 -27.92
N SER A 236 -16.37 -4.85 -26.94
CA SER A 236 -15.12 -5.61 -26.99
C SER A 236 -15.02 -6.40 -25.69
N PHE A 237 -14.69 -7.68 -25.77
CA PHE A 237 -14.49 -8.53 -24.60
C PHE A 237 -13.58 -9.71 -24.96
N ASN A 238 -12.34 -9.69 -24.46
CA ASN A 238 -11.29 -10.62 -24.87
C ASN A 238 -10.62 -11.25 -23.65
N ALA A 239 -10.50 -12.57 -23.65
CA ALA A 239 -9.74 -13.30 -22.65
C ALA A 239 -8.23 -13.21 -22.94
N ARG A 240 -7.44 -12.96 -21.89
CA ARG A 240 -5.98 -13.10 -21.86
C ARG A 240 -5.63 -14.25 -20.94
N TYR A 241 -4.90 -15.22 -21.46
CA TYR A 241 -4.41 -16.38 -20.73
C TYR A 241 -2.91 -16.26 -20.50
N GLU A 242 -2.47 -16.55 -19.29
CA GLU A 242 -1.06 -16.51 -18.92
C GLU A 242 -0.68 -17.79 -18.17
N THR A 243 0.46 -18.37 -18.56
CA THR A 243 1.03 -19.50 -17.81
C THR A 243 1.53 -19.00 -16.46
N GLN A 244 1.18 -19.72 -15.39
CA GLN A 244 1.54 -19.39 -14.03
C GLN A 244 2.14 -20.63 -13.34
N SER A 245 2.97 -20.40 -12.33
CA SER A 245 3.40 -21.47 -11.42
C SER A 245 2.20 -22.09 -10.72
N GLY A 246 2.21 -23.40 -10.44
CA GLY A 246 1.08 -24.07 -9.80
C GLY A 246 1.32 -24.46 -8.35
N THR A 247 2.53 -24.23 -7.82
CA THR A 247 2.88 -24.57 -6.44
C THR A 247 3.71 -23.45 -5.82
N VAL A 248 3.38 -23.09 -4.58
CA VAL A 248 4.15 -22.16 -3.75
C VAL A 248 4.68 -22.93 -2.53
N ASP A 249 6.00 -22.97 -2.40
CA ASP A 249 6.71 -23.54 -1.25
C ASP A 249 7.32 -22.41 -0.42
N LEU A 250 6.92 -22.28 0.84
CA LEU A 250 7.54 -21.34 1.78
C LEU A 250 8.40 -22.08 2.79
N ARG A 251 9.54 -21.48 3.14
CA ARG A 251 10.45 -21.95 4.17
C ARG A 251 10.86 -20.79 5.08
N GLU A 252 11.06 -21.09 6.36
CA GLU A 252 11.49 -20.13 7.35
C GLU A 252 12.28 -20.82 8.47
N TYR A 253 13.01 -20.05 9.27
CA TYR A 253 13.64 -20.50 10.51
C TYR A 253 13.16 -19.64 11.69
N ASN A 254 12.71 -20.29 12.75
CA ASN A 254 12.36 -19.62 14.01
C ASN A 254 13.29 -20.10 15.13
N PRO A 255 14.15 -19.23 15.69
CA PRO A 255 15.07 -19.59 16.76
C PRO A 255 14.37 -19.96 18.08
N ALA A 256 13.12 -19.53 18.31
CA ALA A 256 12.35 -19.93 19.49
C ALA A 256 11.88 -21.40 19.41
N THR A 257 11.74 -21.94 18.20
CA THR A 257 11.26 -23.31 17.94
C THR A 257 12.08 -24.01 16.86
N PRO A 258 13.41 -24.14 17.01
CA PRO A 258 14.34 -24.50 15.92
C PRO A 258 14.15 -25.92 15.37
N LYS A 259 13.41 -26.78 16.09
CA LYS A 259 13.08 -28.16 15.66
C LYS A 259 11.75 -28.24 14.90
N VAL A 260 10.93 -27.19 14.94
CA VAL A 260 9.65 -27.15 14.22
C VAL A 260 9.95 -26.88 12.75
N SER A 261 9.48 -27.77 11.86
CA SER A 261 9.56 -27.52 10.43
C SER A 261 8.59 -26.41 10.05
N LEU A 262 9.12 -25.32 9.50
CA LEU A 262 8.35 -24.20 8.95
C LEU A 262 8.22 -24.31 7.43
N SER A 263 8.41 -25.49 6.84
CA SER A 263 8.14 -25.72 5.42
C SER A 263 6.64 -25.91 5.20
N VAL A 264 6.04 -25.10 4.33
CA VAL A 264 4.63 -25.19 3.94
C VAL A 264 4.50 -25.12 2.43
N THR A 265 3.49 -25.80 1.88
CA THR A 265 3.25 -25.89 0.44
C THR A 265 1.77 -25.65 0.18
N GLU A 266 1.47 -24.82 -0.82
CA GLU A 266 0.12 -24.63 -1.33
C GLU A 266 0.11 -24.85 -2.85
N ASN A 267 -0.95 -25.48 -3.36
CA ASN A 267 -1.11 -25.76 -4.79
C ASN A 267 -2.31 -24.98 -5.36
N ALA A 268 -2.13 -24.46 -6.56
CA ALA A 268 -3.20 -23.84 -7.34
C ALA A 268 -4.20 -24.90 -7.84
N SER A 269 -5.40 -24.47 -8.20
CA SER A 269 -6.48 -25.34 -8.69
C SER A 269 -6.24 -25.94 -10.08
N TYR A 270 -5.08 -25.70 -10.68
CA TYR A 270 -4.76 -26.05 -12.06
C TYR A 270 -3.46 -26.85 -12.15
N GLU A 271 -3.25 -27.54 -13.27
CA GLU A 271 -2.02 -28.29 -13.50
C GLU A 271 -0.80 -27.35 -13.50
N SER A 272 0.13 -27.64 -12.59
CA SER A 272 1.32 -26.84 -12.36
C SER A 272 2.30 -26.95 -13.52
N GLN A 273 2.84 -25.79 -13.94
CA GLN A 273 3.96 -25.70 -14.89
C GLN A 273 5.29 -25.38 -14.20
N GLY A 274 5.29 -25.22 -12.87
CA GLY A 274 6.48 -24.87 -12.09
C GLY A 274 6.18 -24.59 -10.62
N VAL A 275 7.23 -24.64 -9.81
CA VAL A 275 7.21 -24.42 -8.36
C VAL A 275 7.94 -23.12 -8.03
N VAL A 276 7.34 -22.29 -7.17
CA VAL A 276 7.99 -21.08 -6.62
C VAL A 276 8.35 -21.34 -5.17
N THR A 277 9.64 -21.47 -4.89
CA THR A 277 10.15 -21.61 -3.52
C THR A 277 10.60 -20.25 -2.98
N ARG A 278 10.17 -19.89 -1.78
CA ARG A 278 10.52 -18.63 -1.10
C ARG A 278 11.04 -18.90 0.31
N TYR A 279 11.98 -18.08 0.73
CA TYR A 279 12.51 -18.02 2.09
C TYR A 279 12.42 -16.57 2.60
N GLY A 280 12.23 -16.38 3.90
CA GLY A 280 12.24 -15.04 4.51
C GLY A 280 10.91 -14.30 4.48
N GLU A 281 9.76 -14.99 4.37
CA GLU A 281 8.43 -14.37 4.49
C GLU A 281 8.04 -14.06 5.95
N ASN A 282 8.94 -14.30 6.91
CA ASN A 282 8.88 -13.88 8.32
C ASN A 282 7.56 -14.28 9.02
N TYR A 283 7.35 -15.59 9.14
CA TYR A 283 6.27 -16.21 9.90
C TYR A 283 6.83 -17.14 10.98
N ALA A 284 6.21 -17.17 12.16
CA ALA A 284 6.75 -17.88 13.32
C ALA A 284 6.20 -19.31 13.44
N LYS A 285 5.02 -19.59 12.85
CA LYS A 285 4.29 -20.86 12.95
C LYS A 285 3.88 -21.41 11.58
N PRO A 286 3.76 -22.75 11.41
CA PRO A 286 3.29 -23.33 10.14
C PRO A 286 1.92 -22.83 9.68
N ALA A 287 0.99 -22.58 10.61
CA ALA A 287 -0.34 -22.05 10.28
C ALA A 287 -0.28 -20.64 9.66
N GLU A 288 0.63 -19.79 10.14
CA GLU A 288 0.86 -18.44 9.60
C GLU A 288 1.53 -18.52 8.22
N GLY A 289 2.50 -19.43 8.05
CA GLY A 289 3.07 -19.73 6.74
C GLY A 289 2.02 -20.22 5.74
N GLN A 290 1.14 -21.12 6.16
CA GLN A 290 0.05 -21.64 5.32
C GLN A 290 -0.91 -20.52 4.90
N PHE A 291 -1.21 -19.58 5.80
CA PHE A 291 -1.98 -18.38 5.48
C PHE A 291 -1.32 -17.58 4.34
N ILE A 292 -0.02 -17.30 4.44
CA ILE A 292 0.72 -16.54 3.41
C ILE A 292 0.77 -17.32 2.09
N ALA A 293 1.09 -18.63 2.13
CA ALA A 293 1.17 -19.48 0.94
C ALA A 293 -0.14 -19.48 0.15
N LYS A 294 -1.27 -19.56 0.85
CA LYS A 294 -2.61 -19.44 0.25
C LYS A 294 -2.81 -18.12 -0.48
N ARG A 295 -2.41 -16.97 0.11
CA ARG A 295 -2.51 -15.67 -0.57
C ARG A 295 -1.65 -15.57 -1.81
N ARG A 296 -0.47 -16.20 -1.82
CA ARG A 296 0.41 -16.26 -2.99
C ARG A 296 -0.19 -17.12 -4.11
N VAL A 297 -0.81 -18.25 -3.77
CA VAL A 297 -1.51 -19.09 -4.77
C VAL A 297 -2.75 -18.39 -5.33
N GLU A 298 -3.57 -17.76 -4.49
CA GLU A 298 -4.74 -16.99 -4.95
C GLU A 298 -4.33 -15.84 -5.90
N LEU A 299 -3.16 -15.23 -5.69
CA LEU A 299 -2.58 -14.25 -6.62
C LEU A 299 -2.20 -14.86 -7.97
N LEU A 300 -1.57 -16.04 -7.98
CA LEU A 300 -1.24 -16.73 -9.24
C LEU A 300 -2.52 -17.11 -10.00
N GLU A 301 -3.55 -17.56 -9.28
CA GLU A 301 -4.85 -17.90 -9.87
C GLU A 301 -5.53 -16.68 -10.50
N CYS A 302 -5.51 -15.52 -9.84
CA CYS A 302 -6.14 -14.32 -10.38
C CYS A 302 -5.39 -13.74 -11.59
N GLN A 303 -4.09 -14.04 -11.76
CA GLN A 303 -3.29 -13.58 -12.89
C GLN A 303 -3.33 -14.52 -14.10
N ARG A 304 -3.83 -15.75 -13.93
CA ARG A 304 -3.87 -16.76 -15.00
C ARG A 304 -4.84 -16.42 -16.13
N VAL A 305 -6.03 -15.90 -15.78
CA VAL A 305 -7.07 -15.54 -16.76
C VAL A 305 -7.64 -14.17 -16.42
N LEU A 306 -7.41 -13.22 -17.30
CA LEU A 306 -7.96 -11.87 -17.23
C LEU A 306 -8.82 -11.62 -18.45
N PHE A 307 -9.81 -10.74 -18.34
CA PHE A 307 -10.61 -10.27 -19.47
C PHE A 307 -10.42 -8.77 -19.66
N ARG A 308 -10.33 -8.34 -20.92
CA ARG A 308 -10.29 -6.93 -21.30
C ARG A 308 -11.50 -6.59 -22.14
N GLY A 309 -12.19 -5.51 -21.79
CA GLY A 309 -13.35 -5.05 -22.55
C GLY A 309 -13.39 -3.56 -22.80
N GLU A 310 -14.30 -3.17 -23.68
CA GLU A 310 -14.61 -1.77 -23.99
C GLU A 310 -16.12 -1.54 -23.89
N SER A 311 -16.53 -0.42 -23.27
CA SER A 311 -17.94 -0.07 -23.08
C SER A 311 -18.19 1.45 -23.04
N ASN A 312 -19.47 1.84 -23.05
CA ASN A 312 -19.93 3.23 -22.82
C ASN A 312 -20.58 3.39 -21.44
N ILE A 313 -20.32 2.47 -20.51
CA ILE A 313 -20.98 2.42 -19.21
C ILE A 313 -20.19 3.26 -18.21
N PRO A 314 -20.68 4.44 -17.78
CA PRO A 314 -19.91 5.29 -16.87
C PRO A 314 -19.79 4.69 -15.47
N ASN A 315 -20.72 3.82 -15.07
CA ASN A 315 -20.79 3.21 -13.74
C ASN A 315 -19.76 2.09 -13.52
N LEU A 316 -19.04 1.63 -14.56
CA LEU A 316 -17.98 0.63 -14.40
C LEU A 316 -16.81 1.24 -13.66
N ARG A 317 -16.47 0.66 -12.51
CA ARG A 317 -15.36 1.10 -11.64
C ARG A 317 -14.76 -0.11 -10.91
N PRO A 318 -13.49 -0.05 -10.48
CA PRO A 318 -12.89 -1.14 -9.71
C PRO A 318 -13.69 -1.42 -8.44
N GLY A 319 -13.92 -2.69 -8.14
CA GLY A 319 -14.70 -3.11 -6.97
C GLY A 319 -16.18 -3.39 -7.24
N VAL A 320 -16.67 -3.12 -8.46
CA VAL A 320 -18.01 -3.58 -8.89
C VAL A 320 -17.93 -4.90 -9.65
N PHE A 321 -19.03 -5.66 -9.66
CA PHE A 321 -19.18 -6.85 -10.49
C PHE A 321 -20.42 -6.79 -11.39
N PHE A 322 -20.37 -7.50 -12.52
CA PHE A 322 -21.45 -7.57 -13.51
C PHE A 322 -21.58 -8.98 -14.10
N GLU A 323 -22.74 -9.29 -14.68
CA GLU A 323 -23.02 -10.49 -15.48
C GLU A 323 -22.95 -10.15 -16.98
N LEU A 324 -22.00 -10.73 -17.72
CA LEU A 324 -21.94 -10.59 -19.17
C LEU A 324 -22.99 -11.50 -19.83
N SER A 325 -23.72 -10.97 -20.80
CA SER A 325 -24.74 -11.69 -21.57
C SER A 325 -24.67 -11.40 -23.08
N ASN A 326 -25.25 -12.26 -23.90
CA ASN A 326 -25.31 -12.15 -25.36
C ASN A 326 -23.94 -12.12 -26.06
N HIS A 327 -22.93 -12.74 -25.44
CA HIS A 327 -21.60 -12.81 -26.04
C HIS A 327 -21.54 -13.93 -27.10
N PRO A 328 -20.97 -13.70 -28.30
CA PRO A 328 -20.91 -14.73 -29.36
C PRO A 328 -20.20 -16.03 -28.94
N ILE A 329 -19.21 -15.91 -28.06
CA ILE A 329 -18.58 -17.05 -27.38
C ILE A 329 -19.31 -17.27 -26.05
N ARG A 330 -20.14 -18.32 -25.98
CA ARG A 330 -21.01 -18.59 -24.82
C ARG A 330 -20.24 -18.83 -23.53
N ASP A 331 -19.04 -19.41 -23.61
CA ASP A 331 -18.19 -19.67 -22.44
C ASP A 331 -17.68 -18.38 -21.77
N PHE A 332 -17.84 -17.22 -22.40
CA PHE A 332 -17.51 -15.92 -21.80
C PHE A 332 -18.70 -15.30 -21.07
N GLU A 333 -19.91 -15.83 -21.20
CA GLU A 333 -21.05 -15.38 -20.39
C GLU A 333 -20.84 -15.78 -18.93
N GLY A 334 -21.08 -14.86 -17.99
CA GLY A 334 -20.82 -15.12 -16.57
C GLY A 334 -20.59 -13.87 -15.74
N LEU A 335 -20.25 -14.08 -14.46
CA LEU A 335 -20.00 -13.01 -13.50
C LEU A 335 -18.53 -12.60 -13.48
N TYR A 336 -18.28 -11.29 -13.54
CA TYR A 336 -16.94 -10.70 -13.58
C TYR A 336 -16.79 -9.57 -12.58
N ILE A 337 -15.65 -9.52 -11.89
CA ILE A 337 -15.22 -8.43 -11.02
C ILE A 337 -14.38 -7.46 -11.83
N VAL A 338 -14.76 -6.19 -11.87
CA VAL A 338 -13.96 -5.13 -12.49
C VAL A 338 -12.78 -4.81 -11.58
N THR A 339 -11.57 -4.91 -12.13
CA THR A 339 -10.31 -4.67 -11.41
C THR A 339 -9.60 -3.40 -11.84
N GLU A 340 -9.85 -2.93 -13.07
CA GLU A 340 -9.24 -1.72 -13.64
C GLU A 340 -10.17 -1.08 -14.66
N VAL A 341 -10.22 0.25 -14.73
CA VAL A 341 -10.97 1.00 -15.73
C VAL A 341 -10.19 2.23 -16.17
N THR A 342 -10.14 2.46 -17.48
CA THR A 342 -9.64 3.69 -18.10
C THR A 342 -10.79 4.42 -18.78
N HIS A 343 -11.07 5.65 -18.35
CA HIS A 343 -12.18 6.49 -18.81
C HIS A 343 -11.69 7.53 -19.82
N LYS A 344 -12.45 7.76 -20.89
CA LYS A 344 -12.16 8.78 -21.91
C LYS A 344 -13.45 9.48 -22.35
N CYS A 345 -13.43 10.80 -22.41
CA CYS A 345 -14.52 11.60 -22.98
C CYS A 345 -13.96 12.97 -23.41
N VAL A 346 -14.42 13.48 -24.55
CA VAL A 346 -14.10 14.83 -25.03
C VAL A 346 -15.42 15.52 -25.40
N GLU A 347 -15.69 16.67 -24.79
CA GLU A 347 -16.93 17.42 -24.96
C GLU A 347 -16.63 18.84 -25.43
N THR A 348 -17.47 19.36 -26.33
CA THR A 348 -17.38 20.76 -26.73
C THR A 348 -17.89 21.65 -25.60
N THR A 349 -17.04 22.55 -25.13
CA THR A 349 -17.43 23.51 -24.08
C THR A 349 -18.26 24.66 -24.67
N PRO A 350 -19.00 25.43 -23.84
CA PRO A 350 -19.61 26.69 -24.27
C PRO A 350 -18.61 27.72 -24.84
N LEU A 351 -17.32 27.60 -24.50
CA LEU A 351 -16.23 28.44 -25.01
C LEU A 351 -15.58 27.88 -26.29
N GLY A 352 -15.97 26.67 -26.70
CA GLY A 352 -15.37 25.93 -27.81
C GLY A 352 -14.34 24.91 -27.32
N PHE A 353 -13.28 24.72 -28.12
CA PHE A 353 -12.12 23.91 -27.74
C PHE A 353 -10.91 24.82 -27.51
N SER A 354 -10.03 24.42 -26.59
CA SER A 354 -8.73 25.02 -26.31
C SER A 354 -7.75 24.85 -27.48
N SER A 355 -7.89 23.76 -28.23
CA SER A 355 -7.09 23.43 -29.42
C SER A 355 -7.95 23.05 -30.62
N SER A 356 -7.50 23.41 -31.83
CA SER A 356 -8.15 23.01 -33.09
C SER A 356 -8.03 21.52 -33.41
N ASP A 357 -7.13 20.81 -32.76
CA ASP A 357 -6.89 19.37 -33.00
C ASP A 357 -7.88 18.48 -32.23
N LEU A 358 -8.67 19.07 -31.33
CA LEU A 358 -9.67 18.36 -30.55
C LEU A 358 -10.99 18.25 -31.31
N THR A 359 -11.58 17.06 -31.24
CA THR A 359 -12.91 16.77 -31.76
C THR A 359 -13.76 16.10 -30.69
N PRO A 360 -15.08 16.34 -30.64
CA PRO A 360 -15.94 15.73 -29.64
C PRO A 360 -15.88 14.20 -29.75
N GLU A 361 -15.63 13.53 -28.64
CA GLU A 361 -15.61 12.07 -28.55
C GLU A 361 -16.54 11.63 -27.43
N PRO A 362 -17.56 10.80 -27.72
CA PRO A 362 -18.48 10.36 -26.69
C PRO A 362 -17.76 9.50 -25.64
N TYR A 363 -18.32 9.48 -24.43
CA TYR A 363 -17.77 8.69 -23.34
C TYR A 363 -17.54 7.23 -23.75
N SER A 364 -16.37 6.72 -23.41
CA SER A 364 -16.04 5.31 -23.47
C SER A 364 -15.05 4.94 -22.37
N ASN A 365 -14.99 3.65 -22.06
CA ASN A 365 -13.96 3.09 -21.22
C ASN A 365 -13.37 1.80 -21.79
N GLU A 366 -12.16 1.53 -21.34
CA GLU A 366 -11.50 0.23 -21.42
C GLU A 366 -11.43 -0.31 -19.99
N PHE A 367 -11.75 -1.58 -19.77
CA PHE A 367 -11.73 -2.18 -18.44
C PHE A 367 -11.06 -3.55 -18.44
N VAL A 368 -10.50 -3.91 -17.29
CA VAL A 368 -9.99 -5.25 -16.99
C VAL A 368 -10.89 -5.87 -15.92
N CYS A 369 -11.20 -7.14 -16.08
CA CYS A 369 -11.94 -7.90 -15.09
C CYS A 369 -11.43 -9.33 -14.94
N VAL A 370 -11.82 -9.95 -13.82
CA VAL A 370 -11.54 -11.35 -13.50
C VAL A 370 -12.85 -12.10 -13.24
N PRO A 371 -12.91 -13.42 -13.49
CA PRO A 371 -14.08 -14.20 -13.13
C PRO A 371 -14.38 -14.09 -11.62
N PHE A 372 -15.66 -13.90 -11.27
CA PHE A 372 -16.09 -13.66 -9.90
C PHE A 372 -15.76 -14.80 -8.93
N ASP A 373 -15.73 -16.04 -9.41
CA ASP A 373 -15.43 -17.22 -8.60
C ASP A 373 -13.97 -17.24 -8.13
N LYS A 374 -13.04 -16.72 -8.93
CA LYS A 374 -11.60 -16.66 -8.65
C LYS A 374 -11.20 -15.58 -7.64
N GLY A 375 -12.04 -14.55 -7.47
CA GLY A 375 -11.72 -13.43 -6.59
C GLY A 375 -10.53 -12.61 -7.09
N PHE A 376 -9.91 -11.85 -6.18
CA PHE A 376 -8.80 -10.95 -6.51
C PHE A 376 -7.77 -10.91 -5.39
N ARG A 377 -6.50 -10.85 -5.76
CA ARG A 377 -5.39 -10.49 -4.88
C ARG A 377 -4.54 -9.42 -5.53
N PRO A 378 -4.05 -8.43 -4.76
CA PRO A 378 -3.12 -7.43 -5.28
C PRO A 378 -1.78 -8.08 -5.66
N ALA A 379 -1.15 -7.57 -6.72
CA ALA A 379 0.22 -7.95 -7.06
C ALA A 379 1.20 -7.42 -6.02
N LEU A 380 2.29 -8.16 -5.77
CA LEU A 380 3.40 -7.75 -4.91
C LEU A 380 4.29 -6.73 -5.63
N ALA A 381 3.80 -5.51 -5.79
CA ALA A 381 4.44 -4.44 -6.55
C ALA A 381 5.28 -3.51 -5.67
N THR A 382 4.90 -3.33 -4.41
CA THR A 382 5.56 -2.41 -3.48
C THR A 382 6.71 -3.13 -2.79
N PRO A 383 7.98 -2.73 -3.03
CA PRO A 383 9.12 -3.43 -2.46
C PRO A 383 9.16 -3.24 -0.94
N LYS A 384 9.43 -4.32 -0.20
CA LYS A 384 9.77 -4.23 1.22
C LYS A 384 11.15 -3.53 1.35
N PRO A 385 11.31 -2.55 2.24
CA PRO A 385 12.61 -1.93 2.49
C PRO A 385 13.65 -2.97 2.93
N ILE A 386 14.91 -2.77 2.53
CA ILE A 386 16.04 -3.66 2.86
C ILE A 386 17.12 -2.83 3.56
N VAL A 387 17.64 -3.37 4.66
CA VAL A 387 18.79 -2.83 5.38
C VAL A 387 20.07 -3.48 4.85
N THR A 388 20.83 -2.76 4.02
CA THR A 388 22.02 -3.29 3.31
C THR A 388 23.28 -3.40 4.19
N GLY A 389 23.19 -3.12 5.50
CA GLY A 389 24.32 -3.07 6.43
C GLY A 389 23.86 -3.23 7.86
N TYR A 390 24.45 -2.45 8.77
CA TYR A 390 23.97 -2.38 10.16
C TYR A 390 23.29 -1.04 10.44
N MET A 391 22.46 -1.02 11.49
CA MET A 391 22.01 0.21 12.13
C MET A 391 22.59 0.34 13.52
N ILE A 392 22.70 1.59 13.98
CA ILE A 392 23.01 1.87 15.38
C ILE A 392 21.72 1.78 16.18
N GLY A 393 21.78 1.06 17.29
CA GLY A 393 20.74 1.04 18.30
C GLY A 393 21.33 1.15 19.70
N PHE A 394 20.45 1.29 20.67
CA PHE A 394 20.81 1.34 22.08
C PHE A 394 20.02 0.28 22.84
N ILE A 395 20.65 -0.34 23.83
CA ILE A 395 19.94 -1.23 24.76
C ILE A 395 18.91 -0.40 25.53
N ASP A 396 17.64 -0.82 25.45
CA ASP A 396 16.52 -0.17 26.12
C ASP A 396 16.05 -1.04 27.30
N GLY A 397 15.37 -0.42 28.26
CA GLY A 397 14.93 -1.08 29.50
C GLY A 397 13.69 -0.40 30.09
N GLU A 398 12.93 -1.12 30.91
CA GLU A 398 11.69 -0.58 31.52
C GLU A 398 11.99 0.43 32.63
N THR A 399 13.14 0.26 33.28
CA THR A 399 13.60 1.10 34.39
C THR A 399 14.89 1.84 34.01
N ASP A 400 15.17 2.96 34.68
CA ASP A 400 16.45 3.69 34.59
C ASP A 400 17.58 2.90 35.32
N GLY A 401 17.62 1.59 35.10
CA GLY A 401 18.50 0.64 35.75
C GLY A 401 19.88 0.58 35.10
N LYS A 402 20.90 0.29 35.90
CA LYS A 402 22.27 0.06 35.39
C LYS A 402 22.40 -1.24 34.60
N ARG A 403 21.44 -2.17 34.68
CA ARG A 403 21.46 -3.46 33.96
C ARG A 403 20.18 -3.57 33.12
N ALA A 404 20.32 -4.08 31.91
CA ALA A 404 19.17 -4.32 31.05
C ALA A 404 18.32 -5.50 31.56
N GLU A 405 17.00 -5.37 31.46
CA GLU A 405 16.08 -6.49 31.64
C GLU A 405 16.27 -7.50 30.49
N LEU A 406 16.34 -8.80 30.84
CA LEU A 406 16.49 -9.89 29.89
C LEU A 406 15.26 -10.81 29.94
N ASP A 407 14.91 -11.42 28.81
CA ASP A 407 13.96 -12.53 28.80
C ASP A 407 14.61 -13.83 29.32
N SER A 408 13.83 -14.91 29.38
CA SER A 408 14.32 -16.23 29.82
C SER A 408 15.40 -16.83 28.91
N ALA A 409 15.60 -16.28 27.72
CA ALA A 409 16.61 -16.70 26.75
C ALA A 409 17.84 -15.76 26.72
N GLY A 410 17.86 -14.69 27.52
CA GLY A 410 18.97 -13.75 27.59
C GLY A 410 18.99 -12.70 26.47
N HIS A 411 17.86 -12.44 25.83
CA HIS A 411 17.68 -11.42 24.80
C HIS A 411 17.45 -10.03 25.40
N TYR A 412 17.59 -9.00 24.57
CA TYR A 412 17.54 -7.60 24.99
C TYR A 412 16.41 -6.85 24.29
N ARG A 413 15.84 -5.86 24.96
CA ARG A 413 15.11 -4.80 24.27
C ARG A 413 16.10 -3.75 23.75
N ILE A 414 15.77 -3.20 22.59
CA ILE A 414 16.58 -2.21 21.91
C ILE A 414 15.71 -1.03 21.48
N ARG A 415 16.38 0.08 21.20
CA ARG A 415 15.81 1.17 20.44
C ARG A 415 16.72 1.47 19.26
N VAL A 416 16.18 1.34 18.05
CA VAL A 416 16.89 1.76 16.83
C VAL A 416 16.98 3.28 16.81
N MET A 417 18.15 3.85 16.49
CA MET A 417 18.38 5.28 16.64
C MET A 417 17.42 6.15 15.80
N CYS A 418 17.03 5.68 14.62
CA CYS A 418 16.13 6.41 13.75
C CYS A 418 14.65 6.15 14.03
N GLU A 419 14.29 5.48 15.12
CA GLU A 419 12.90 5.13 15.46
C GLU A 419 12.16 6.31 16.12
N GLU A 420 10.99 6.67 15.58
CA GLU A 420 10.30 7.94 15.82
C GLU A 420 8.90 7.79 16.45
N SER A 421 8.42 6.59 16.77
CA SER A 421 7.09 6.36 17.37
C SER A 421 6.91 7.07 18.73
N GLY A 422 8.01 7.43 19.39
CA GLY A 422 8.02 7.98 20.75
C GLY A 422 7.83 6.91 21.82
N LEU A 423 7.80 5.63 21.43
CA LEU A 423 7.84 4.52 22.38
C LEU A 423 9.12 4.58 23.19
N SER A 424 8.98 4.23 24.46
CA SER A 424 10.04 4.34 25.46
C SER A 424 9.84 3.29 26.53
N LYS A 425 10.87 3.10 27.35
CA LYS A 425 10.91 2.16 28.47
C LYS A 425 10.82 0.71 27.99
N GLY A 426 11.66 0.34 27.03
CA GLY A 426 11.72 -1.01 26.49
C GLY A 426 10.58 -1.38 25.53
N ARG A 427 9.76 -0.42 25.10
CA ARG A 427 8.59 -0.68 24.23
C ARG A 427 8.86 -0.44 22.74
N ALA A 428 10.05 0.02 22.37
CA ALA A 428 10.43 0.28 20.98
C ALA A 428 10.95 -0.97 20.24
N SER A 429 10.95 -2.15 20.89
CA SER A 429 11.25 -3.42 20.24
C SER A 429 10.66 -4.61 20.97
N HIS A 430 10.57 -5.73 20.26
CA HIS A 430 10.51 -7.05 20.89
C HIS A 430 11.88 -7.44 21.46
N TYR A 431 11.99 -8.61 22.09
CA TYR A 431 13.27 -9.13 22.58
C TYR A 431 14.15 -9.59 21.41
N VAL A 432 15.35 -9.00 21.32
CA VAL A 432 16.31 -9.19 20.24
C VAL A 432 17.51 -10.02 20.70
N ARG A 433 17.88 -10.99 19.86
CA ARG A 433 19.04 -11.86 20.08
C ARG A 433 20.35 -11.08 20.01
N LYS A 434 21.34 -11.50 20.81
CA LYS A 434 22.70 -11.00 20.78
C LYS A 434 23.67 -12.09 20.33
N MET A 435 24.54 -11.75 19.39
CA MET A 435 25.68 -12.59 19.01
C MET A 435 26.63 -12.72 20.18
N GLU A 436 26.96 -13.96 20.54
CA GLU A 436 27.95 -14.26 21.57
C GLU A 436 29.21 -14.85 20.93
N PRO A 437 30.42 -14.58 21.46
CA PRO A 437 31.65 -15.22 20.98
C PRO A 437 31.62 -16.75 21.04
N TYR A 438 30.87 -17.32 21.99
CA TYR A 438 30.64 -18.75 22.11
C TYR A 438 29.21 -18.98 22.64
N GLY A 439 28.35 -19.60 21.83
CA GLY A 439 26.96 -19.91 22.18
C GLY A 439 26.67 -21.40 22.27
N GLY A 440 27.56 -22.18 22.89
CA GLY A 440 27.62 -23.65 22.88
C GLY A 440 26.40 -24.47 23.32
N GLY A 441 25.23 -23.86 23.49
CA GLY A 441 23.97 -24.52 23.85
C GLY A 441 23.94 -25.00 25.30
N ASP A 442 22.77 -25.43 25.79
CA ASP A 442 22.59 -26.12 27.09
C ASP A 442 23.22 -25.41 28.32
N GLY A 443 23.24 -24.07 28.31
CA GLY A 443 23.83 -23.25 29.37
C GLY A 443 25.35 -23.05 29.26
N TYR A 444 26.00 -23.64 28.27
CA TYR A 444 27.42 -23.43 27.96
C TYR A 444 27.59 -22.25 27.00
N GLY A 445 28.48 -21.32 27.34
CA GLY A 445 28.76 -20.20 26.46
C GLY A 445 29.50 -19.05 27.15
N SER A 446 29.67 -17.98 26.40
CA SER A 446 30.06 -16.66 26.90
C SER A 446 28.85 -15.76 26.85
N HIS A 447 28.57 -15.05 27.95
CA HIS A 447 27.54 -14.02 27.97
C HIS A 447 28.06 -12.80 28.73
N SER A 448 28.32 -11.73 27.99
CA SER A 448 28.62 -10.42 28.58
C SER A 448 27.36 -9.58 28.56
N THR A 449 26.75 -9.40 29.73
CA THR A 449 25.49 -8.65 29.85
C THR A 449 25.69 -7.18 29.50
N LEU A 450 24.85 -6.65 28.61
CA LEU A 450 24.87 -5.23 28.24
C LEU A 450 24.04 -4.40 29.23
N LEU A 451 24.43 -3.14 29.42
CA LEU A 451 23.73 -2.18 30.29
C LEU A 451 22.74 -1.37 29.45
N VAL A 452 21.67 -0.85 30.06
CA VAL A 452 20.78 0.12 29.40
C VAL A 452 21.62 1.32 28.91
N GLY A 453 21.34 1.79 27.70
CA GLY A 453 22.09 2.86 27.03
C GLY A 453 23.39 2.41 26.35
N THR A 454 23.75 1.11 26.41
CA THR A 454 24.89 0.60 25.63
C THR A 454 24.60 0.71 24.13
N GLU A 455 25.51 1.35 23.39
CA GLU A 455 25.43 1.43 21.93
C GLU A 455 25.78 0.08 21.30
N VAL A 456 24.92 -0.35 20.37
CA VAL A 456 25.04 -1.64 19.68
C VAL A 456 24.89 -1.50 18.18
N LEU A 457 25.55 -2.41 17.46
CA LEU A 457 25.35 -2.59 16.03
C LEU A 457 24.27 -3.66 15.81
N LEU A 458 23.27 -3.32 15.01
CA LEU A 458 22.16 -4.18 14.64
C LEU A 458 22.31 -4.62 13.20
N ALA A 459 22.49 -5.92 12.97
CA ALA A 459 22.26 -6.52 11.66
C ALA A 459 20.79 -6.92 11.52
N PHE A 460 20.36 -7.21 10.30
CA PHE A 460 18.98 -7.58 9.99
C PHE A 460 19.00 -8.85 9.13
N GLU A 461 18.30 -9.90 9.57
CA GLU A 461 18.27 -11.18 8.85
C GLU A 461 17.67 -10.99 7.45
N GLU A 462 18.36 -11.43 6.38
CA GLU A 462 18.02 -11.14 4.98
C GLU A 462 17.86 -9.63 4.65
N GLY A 463 18.40 -8.76 5.51
CA GLY A 463 18.20 -7.31 5.45
C GLY A 463 16.78 -6.87 5.82
N ASP A 464 15.94 -7.74 6.37
CA ASP A 464 14.56 -7.44 6.75
C ASP A 464 14.52 -6.51 8.00
N PRO A 465 14.00 -5.27 7.88
CA PRO A 465 13.87 -4.35 9.01
C PRO A 465 13.12 -4.94 10.21
N ASP A 466 12.25 -5.93 9.98
CA ASP A 466 11.46 -6.58 11.02
C ASP A 466 12.26 -7.61 11.84
N ARG A 467 13.50 -7.94 11.44
CA ARG A 467 14.33 -9.03 12.01
C ARG A 467 15.70 -8.56 12.51
N PRO A 468 15.75 -7.65 13.51
CA PRO A 468 17.00 -7.17 14.07
C PRO A 468 17.76 -8.27 14.83
N LEU A 469 19.09 -8.17 14.82
CA LEU A 469 20.03 -9.00 15.58
C LEU A 469 21.18 -8.12 16.09
N ILE A 470 21.47 -8.16 17.39
CA ILE A 470 22.63 -7.46 17.95
C ILE A 470 23.89 -8.23 17.58
N VAL A 471 24.76 -7.64 16.76
CA VAL A 471 26.02 -8.29 16.32
C VAL A 471 27.25 -7.83 17.10
N GLY A 472 27.14 -6.76 17.87
CA GLY A 472 28.21 -6.29 18.75
C GLY A 472 27.85 -5.03 19.51
N ALA A 473 28.56 -4.78 20.61
CA ALA A 473 28.52 -3.52 21.34
C ALA A 473 29.74 -2.67 20.99
N VAL A 474 29.57 -1.36 20.91
CA VAL A 474 30.64 -0.42 20.53
C VAL A 474 30.80 0.67 21.59
N SER A 475 32.03 1.14 21.77
CA SER A 475 32.33 2.28 22.63
C SER A 475 32.05 3.60 21.91
N ASN A 476 31.63 4.62 22.66
CA ASN A 476 31.39 5.96 22.15
C ASN A 476 31.94 7.03 23.10
N GLY A 477 31.64 8.31 22.86
CA GLY A 477 32.13 9.42 23.67
C GLY A 477 31.66 9.42 25.12
N GLU A 478 30.51 8.81 25.42
CA GLU A 478 29.96 8.67 26.77
C GLU A 478 30.41 7.36 27.43
N HIS A 479 30.50 6.29 26.64
CA HIS A 479 30.88 4.94 27.07
C HIS A 479 32.25 4.55 26.50
N THR A 480 33.32 4.98 27.19
CA THR A 480 34.70 4.79 26.73
C THR A 480 35.17 3.34 26.81
N ASN A 481 36.06 2.95 25.88
CA ASN A 481 36.71 1.64 25.89
C ASN A 481 37.59 1.46 27.16
N PRO A 482 37.62 0.26 27.80
CA PRO A 482 38.50 -0.03 28.95
C PRO A 482 40.01 0.06 28.64
N VAL A 483 40.38 0.02 27.37
CA VAL A 483 41.74 0.23 26.86
C VAL A 483 41.73 1.47 25.96
N THR A 484 42.58 2.44 26.29
CA THR A 484 42.69 3.75 25.65
C THR A 484 44.16 4.14 25.46
N ALA A 485 44.43 5.31 24.90
CA ALA A 485 45.79 5.84 24.78
C ALA A 485 46.53 5.91 26.12
N THR A 486 45.83 6.14 27.25
CA THR A 486 46.43 6.26 28.58
C THR A 486 46.97 4.93 29.15
N ASN A 487 46.48 3.80 28.63
CA ASN A 487 46.82 2.46 29.09
C ASN A 487 47.01 1.47 27.93
N ARG A 488 47.58 1.96 26.81
CA ARG A 488 47.75 1.21 25.54
C ARG A 488 48.61 -0.05 25.63
N ASN A 489 49.39 -0.24 26.70
CA ASN A 489 50.23 -1.42 26.91
C ASN A 489 49.45 -2.61 27.50
N VAL A 490 48.16 -2.43 27.80
CA VAL A 490 47.28 -3.51 28.27
C VAL A 490 46.81 -4.32 27.07
N ALA A 491 47.20 -5.60 27.01
CA ALA A 491 46.88 -6.50 25.89
C ALA A 491 45.40 -6.87 25.84
N HIS A 492 44.79 -7.17 27.00
CA HIS A 492 43.36 -7.45 27.11
C HIS A 492 42.82 -7.00 28.47
N ARG A 493 41.63 -6.39 28.48
CA ARG A 493 40.98 -5.95 29.72
C ARG A 493 39.47 -6.04 29.65
N THR A 494 38.89 -6.69 30.66
CA THR A 494 37.46 -6.67 30.94
C THR A 494 37.23 -5.97 32.26
N ARG A 495 36.29 -5.01 32.31
CA ARG A 495 35.86 -4.32 33.52
C ARG A 495 34.35 -4.45 33.67
N THR A 496 33.88 -5.01 34.78
CA THR A 496 32.44 -5.12 35.06
C THR A 496 31.89 -3.82 35.66
N ALA A 497 30.56 -3.65 35.61
CA ALA A 497 29.88 -2.50 36.22
C ALA A 497 30.07 -2.38 37.75
N SER A 498 30.38 -3.49 38.44
CA SER A 498 30.71 -3.49 39.87
C SER A 498 32.18 -3.18 40.16
N GLY A 499 33.00 -3.01 39.12
CA GLY A 499 34.42 -2.66 39.24
C GLY A 499 35.39 -3.85 39.25
N ILE A 500 34.94 -5.07 39.01
CA ILE A 500 35.84 -6.23 38.88
C ILE A 500 36.61 -6.08 37.56
N VAL A 501 37.93 -6.22 37.61
CA VAL A 501 38.82 -6.12 36.45
C VAL A 501 39.55 -7.45 36.25
N MET A 502 39.44 -8.00 35.06
CA MET A 502 40.33 -9.05 34.56
C MET A 502 41.23 -8.42 33.51
N GLN A 503 42.55 -8.53 33.68
CA GLN A 503 43.53 -7.90 32.82
C GLN A 503 44.64 -8.88 32.46
N ILE A 504 45.01 -8.91 31.19
CA ILE A 504 46.19 -9.60 30.67
C ILE A 504 47.13 -8.51 30.15
N SER A 505 48.39 -8.58 30.56
CA SER A 505 49.44 -7.65 30.16
C SER A 505 50.63 -8.47 29.65
N ASP A 506 51.16 -8.11 28.48
CA ASP A 506 52.27 -8.86 27.86
C ASP A 506 53.65 -8.49 28.42
N GLY A 507 53.70 -7.66 29.48
CA GLY A 507 54.92 -7.16 30.10
C GLY A 507 55.24 -5.70 29.74
N ALA A 508 56.44 -5.25 30.09
CA ALA A 508 56.95 -3.95 29.61
C ALA A 508 57.34 -4.10 28.13
N ALA A 509 56.87 -3.18 27.29
CA ALA A 509 57.21 -3.09 25.87
C ALA A 509 58.72 -2.87 25.65
#